data_AF-A0A2V6ZF79-F1
#
_entry.id   AF-A0A2V6ZF79-F1
#
_cell.length_a   1.000
_cell.length_b   1.000
_cell.length_c   1.000
_cell.angle_alpha   90.00
_cell.angle_beta   90.00
_cell.angle_gamma   90.00
#
_symmetry.space_group_name_H-M   'P 1'
#
loop_
_entity.id
_entity.type
_entity.pdbx_description
1 polymer ?
#
loop_
_entity_poly.entity_id
_entity_poly.type
_entity_poly.pdbx_seq_one_letter_code
_entity_poly.pdbx_strand_id
1 'polypeptide(L)'
;MGEIPANTYRGQEREVATASVMAMLVARSALSEDLVYRFTKAIFDNLPQLYAAHAAARNLTLQTALVGMPLPLHRGAERFFKEKGISR
;
A
#
# COMPACT_ATOMS: atom_id res chain seq x y z
N MET A 1 -14.67 7.27 6.59
CA MET A 1 -14.99 6.59 7.85
C MET A 1 -14.83 5.10 7.58
N GLY A 2 -14.13 4.36 8.44
CA GLY A 2 -13.91 2.94 8.24
C GLY A 2 -15.01 2.12 8.89
N GLU A 3 -15.10 0.86 8.50
CA GLU A 3 -15.97 -0.11 9.17
C GLU A 3 -15.18 -1.38 9.46
N ILE A 4 -15.51 -2.03 10.57
CA ILE A 4 -15.15 -3.41 10.84
C ILE A 4 -16.35 -4.25 10.38
N PRO A 5 -16.25 -5.01 9.27
CA PRO A 5 -17.35 -5.82 8.77
C PRO A 5 -17.86 -6.81 9.82
N ALA A 6 -19.14 -7.18 9.73
CA ALA A 6 -19.69 -8.25 10.55
C ALA A 6 -18.85 -9.54 10.44
N ASN A 7 -18.69 -10.26 11.56
CA ASN A 7 -17.96 -11.51 11.68
C ASN A 7 -16.46 -11.42 11.40
N THR A 8 -15.87 -10.22 11.48
CA THR A 8 -14.40 -10.08 11.46
C THR A 8 -13.79 -10.75 12.69
N TYR A 9 -14.47 -10.69 13.85
CA TYR A 9 -14.09 -11.37 15.08
C TYR A 9 -15.21 -12.28 15.58
N ARG A 10 -14.84 -13.37 16.28
CA ARG A 10 -15.82 -14.29 16.89
C ARG A 10 -16.73 -13.54 17.86
N GLY A 11 -18.05 -13.63 17.66
CA GLY A 11 -19.05 -12.99 18.51
C GLY A 11 -19.38 -11.54 18.13
N GLN A 12 -18.80 -11.00 17.04
CA GLN A 12 -19.16 -9.69 16.50
C GLN A 12 -20.08 -9.86 15.28
N GLU A 13 -21.40 -9.88 15.49
CA GLU A 13 -22.39 -10.18 14.44
C GLU A 13 -22.85 -8.97 13.62
N ARG A 14 -22.57 -7.75 14.10
CA ARG A 14 -22.97 -6.49 13.46
C ARG A 14 -21.74 -5.70 13.08
N GLU A 15 -21.76 -5.07 11.91
CA GLU A 15 -20.72 -4.12 11.51
C GLU A 15 -20.52 -3.02 12.55
N VAL A 16 -19.29 -2.53 12.66
CA VAL A 16 -18.92 -1.47 13.60
C VAL A 16 -18.28 -0.33 12.84
N ALA A 17 -18.98 0.80 12.75
CA ALA A 17 -18.44 2.05 12.21
C ALA A 17 -17.34 2.59 13.14
N THR A 18 -16.20 2.95 12.57
CA THR A 18 -15.04 3.43 13.33
C THR A 18 -14.14 4.34 12.49
N ALA A 19 -13.09 4.87 13.11
CA ALA A 19 -12.03 5.56 12.40
C ALA A 19 -11.10 4.54 11.72
N SER A 20 -10.61 4.89 10.52
CA SER A 20 -9.57 4.14 9.83
C SER A 20 -8.52 5.10 9.26
N VAL A 21 -7.30 4.61 9.15
CA VAL A 21 -6.18 5.32 8.53
C VAL A 21 -5.54 4.43 7.48
N MET A 22 -4.83 5.05 6.55
CA MET A 22 -4.12 4.32 5.51
C MET A 22 -2.72 3.93 5.99
N ALA A 23 -2.36 2.66 5.86
CA ALA A 23 -0.99 2.22 6.07
C ALA A 23 -0.10 2.67 4.91
N MET A 24 1.07 3.24 5.23
CA MET A 24 2.05 3.70 4.24
C MET A 24 3.41 3.08 4.54
N LEU A 25 4.11 2.68 3.47
CA LEU A 25 5.51 2.27 3.57
C LEU A 25 6.40 3.47 3.26
N VAL A 26 7.15 3.91 4.25
CA VAL A 26 7.99 5.11 4.16
C VAL A 26 9.47 4.74 4.10
N ALA A 27 10.23 5.55 3.37
CA ALA A 27 11.67 5.38 3.18
C ALA A 27 12.38 6.70 3.46
N ARG A 28 13.62 6.64 3.98
CA ARG A 28 14.45 7.85 4.16
C ARG A 28 14.80 8.44 2.79
N SER A 29 14.77 9.77 2.68
CA SER A 29 15.10 10.50 1.45
C SER A 29 16.56 10.33 0.99
N ALA A 30 17.46 9.96 1.91
CA ALA A 30 18.87 9.74 1.63
C ALA A 30 19.19 8.35 1.05
N LEU A 31 18.20 7.44 0.94
CA LEU A 31 18.42 6.15 0.29
C LEU A 31 18.67 6.35 -1.20
N SER A 32 19.47 5.46 -1.80
CA SER A 32 19.76 5.58 -3.22
C SER A 32 18.50 5.36 -4.06
N GLU A 33 18.41 6.07 -5.19
CA GLU A 33 17.30 5.92 -6.13
C GLU A 33 17.16 4.46 -6.59
N ASP A 34 18.27 3.83 -6.97
CA ASP A 34 18.30 2.44 -7.45
C ASP A 34 17.75 1.45 -6.42
N LEU A 35 18.15 1.58 -5.15
CA LEU A 35 17.68 0.70 -4.10
C LEU A 35 16.16 0.80 -3.94
N VAL A 36 15.64 2.02 -3.86
CA VAL A 36 14.20 2.23 -3.68
C VAL A 36 13.41 1.80 -4.92
N TYR A 37 13.94 2.03 -6.12
CA TYR A 37 13.34 1.54 -7.36
C TYR A 37 13.24 0.02 -7.37
N ARG A 38 14.36 -0.69 -7.14
CA ARG A 38 14.39 -2.16 -7.13
C ARG A 38 13.49 -2.74 -6.06
N PHE A 39 13.46 -2.13 -4.88
CA PHE A 39 12.59 -2.55 -3.78
C PHE A 39 11.11 -2.35 -4.12
N THR A 40 10.74 -1.18 -4.65
CA THR A 40 9.36 -0.90 -5.08
C THR A 40 8.93 -1.90 -6.14
N LYS A 41 9.76 -2.11 -7.16
CA LYS A 41 9.52 -3.11 -8.22
C LYS A 41 9.34 -4.50 -7.65
N ALA A 42 10.19 -4.93 -6.73
CA ALA A 42 10.10 -6.25 -6.10
C ALA A 42 8.76 -6.45 -5.37
N ILE A 43 8.24 -5.43 -4.68
CA ILE A 43 6.91 -5.50 -4.04
C ILE A 43 5.81 -5.71 -5.08
N PHE A 44 5.75 -4.82 -6.09
CA PHE A 44 4.63 -4.81 -7.04
C PHE A 44 4.66 -5.99 -8.02
N ASP A 45 5.85 -6.50 -8.36
CA ASP A 45 5.97 -7.70 -9.20
C ASP A 45 5.65 -9.00 -8.45
N ASN A 46 5.61 -8.97 -7.11
CA ASN A 46 5.38 -10.14 -6.26
C ASN A 46 4.17 -9.98 -5.33
N LEU A 47 3.19 -9.14 -5.71
CA LEU A 47 1.96 -8.94 -4.92
C LEU A 47 1.25 -10.24 -4.50
N PRO A 48 1.16 -11.31 -5.32
CA PRO A 48 0.56 -12.56 -4.89
C PRO A 48 1.20 -13.16 -3.62
N GLN A 49 2.53 -13.03 -3.47
CA GLN A 49 3.22 -13.49 -2.27
C GLN A 49 2.84 -12.65 -1.05
N LEU A 50 2.70 -11.34 -1.23
CA LEU A 50 2.30 -10.42 -0.16
C LEU A 50 0.84 -10.65 0.27
N TYR A 51 -0.04 -10.94 -0.69
CA TYR A 51 -1.45 -11.29 -0.42
C TYR A 51 -1.59 -12.60 0.36
N ALA A 52 -0.69 -13.56 0.12
CA ALA A 52 -0.64 -14.81 0.88
C ALA A 52 -0.11 -14.58 2.30
N ALA A 53 0.85 -13.66 2.47
CA ALA A 53 1.42 -13.34 3.78
C ALA A 53 0.47 -12.56 4.68
N HIS A 54 -0.37 -11.67 4.13
CA HIS A 54 -1.28 -10.85 4.93
C HIS A 54 -2.55 -10.44 4.18
N ALA A 55 -3.73 -10.71 4.76
CA ALA A 55 -5.02 -10.44 4.10
C ALA A 55 -5.20 -8.96 3.69
N ALA A 56 -4.80 -8.01 4.55
CA ALA A 56 -4.89 -6.58 4.24
C ALA A 56 -4.02 -6.15 3.03
N ALA A 57 -2.99 -6.93 2.65
CA ALA A 57 -2.17 -6.61 1.49
C ALA A 57 -2.97 -6.66 0.18
N ARG A 58 -4.12 -7.35 0.15
CA ARG A 58 -5.01 -7.40 -1.03
C ARG A 58 -5.55 -6.02 -1.45
N ASN A 59 -5.49 -5.03 -0.56
CA ASN A 59 -5.87 -3.65 -0.87
C ASN A 59 -4.75 -2.87 -1.59
N LEU A 60 -3.52 -3.41 -1.63
CA LEU A 60 -2.39 -2.80 -2.32
C LEU A 60 -2.39 -3.18 -3.80
N THR A 61 -2.78 -2.23 -4.65
CA THR A 61 -2.72 -2.37 -6.11
C THR A 61 -1.96 -1.19 -6.71
N LEU A 62 -1.54 -1.29 -7.98
CA LEU A 62 -0.90 -0.15 -8.66
C LEU A 62 -1.81 1.08 -8.70
N GLN A 63 -3.12 0.89 -8.83
CA GLN A 63 -4.12 1.95 -8.92
C GLN A 63 -4.35 2.63 -7.56
N THR A 64 -4.28 1.88 -6.46
CA THR A 64 -4.50 2.43 -5.11
C THR A 64 -3.21 2.92 -4.45
N ALA A 65 -2.04 2.54 -4.96
CA ALA A 65 -0.73 2.77 -4.33
C ALA A 65 -0.42 4.23 -3.99
N LEU A 66 -0.94 5.19 -4.77
CA LEU A 66 -0.65 6.62 -4.58
C LEU A 66 -1.83 7.41 -3.99
N VAL A 67 -3.00 6.79 -3.83
CA VAL A 67 -4.22 7.45 -3.37
C VAL A 67 -4.07 7.86 -1.92
N GLY A 68 -4.38 9.12 -1.59
CA GLY A 68 -4.42 9.59 -0.20
C GLY A 68 -3.06 9.70 0.50
N MET A 69 -1.93 9.56 -0.22
CA MET A 69 -0.59 9.72 0.37
C MET A 69 -0.22 11.22 0.48
N PRO A 70 -0.01 11.78 1.68
CA PRO A 70 0.28 13.22 1.83
C PRO A 70 1.75 13.59 1.60
N LEU A 71 2.64 12.60 1.61
CA LEU A 71 4.08 12.79 1.45
C LEU A 71 4.48 12.86 -0.04
N PRO A 72 5.66 13.41 -0.37
CA PRO A 72 6.26 13.23 -1.69
C PRO A 72 6.76 11.79 -1.88
N LEU A 73 6.79 11.32 -3.14
CA LEU A 73 7.43 10.04 -3.46
C LEU A 73 8.95 10.16 -3.41
N HIS A 74 9.59 9.09 -2.97
CA HIS A 74 11.03 8.92 -3.18
C HIS A 74 11.31 8.78 -4.69
N ARG A 75 12.40 9.37 -5.19
CA ARG A 75 12.76 9.40 -6.63
C ARG A 75 12.71 8.01 -7.29
N GLY A 76 13.23 6.99 -6.60
CA GLY A 76 13.21 5.61 -7.09
C GLY A 76 11.80 5.01 -7.21
N ALA A 77 10.90 5.31 -6.28
CA ALA A 77 9.51 4.86 -6.34
C ALA A 77 8.74 5.64 -7.41
N GLU A 78 8.97 6.96 -7.52
CA GLU A 78 8.38 7.79 -8.56
C GLU A 78 8.72 7.28 -9.97
N ARG A 79 9.99 6.96 -10.20
CA ARG A 79 10.43 6.36 -11.46
C ARG A 79 9.67 5.06 -11.77
N PHE A 80 9.57 4.15 -10.80
CA PHE A 80 8.82 2.90 -10.99
C PHE A 80 7.35 3.15 -11.36
N PHE A 81 6.65 4.02 -10.63
CA PHE A 81 5.23 4.28 -10.89
C PHE A 81 5.03 4.94 -12.26
N LYS A 82 5.87 5.91 -12.65
CA LYS A 82 5.84 6.54 -13.98
C LYS A 82 6.00 5.50 -15.11
N GLU A 83 6.94 4.56 -14.97
CA GLU A 83 7.12 3.46 -15.94
C GLU A 83 5.89 2.54 -16.06
N LYS A 84 5.10 2.43 -14.99
CA LYS A 84 3.82 1.69 -14.97
C LYS A 84 2.62 2.53 -15.41
N GLY A 85 2.84 3.76 -15.87
CA GLY A 85 1.78 4.69 -16.27
C GLY A 85 0.95 5.22 -15.09
N ILE A 86 1.48 5.10 -13.86
CA ILE A 86 0.84 5.60 -12.65
C ILE A 86 1.52 6.93 -12.27
N SER A 87 0.74 8.00 -12.26
CA SER A 87 1.17 9.30 -11.75
C SER A 87 0.11 9.86 -10.80
N ARG A 88 0.50 10.87 -10.03
CA ARG A 88 -0.46 11.71 -9.31
C ARG A 88 -1.13 12.71 -10.24
#